data_AF-A0A3A2Z1Z1-F1
#
_entry.id   AF-A0A3A2Z1Z1-F1
#
_cell.length_a   1.000
_cell.length_b   1.000
_cell.length_c   1.000
_cell.angle_alpha   90.00
_cell.angle_beta   90.00
_cell.angle_gamma   90.00
#
_symmetry.space_group_name_H-M   'P 1'
#
loop_
_entity.id
_entity.type
_entity.pdbx_description
1 polymer ?
#
loop_
_entity_poly.entity_id
_entity_poly.type
_entity_poly.pdbx_seq_one_letter_code
_entity_poly.pdbx_strand_id
1 'polypeptide(L)'
;MGAHIIVGFDRGNPLDQIVRSQLALQHHLLRDISTIYDVDGSPVDEVQDAMDEKLYNQVLDGSGTYRHKSVILPTAQGDREMIDSGRDSSVDDGLTVK
;
A
#
# COMPACT_ATOMS: atom_id res chain seq x y z
N MET A 1 -9.02 -26.50 12.36
CA MET A 1 -8.89 -25.12 12.88
C MET A 1 -9.22 -24.19 11.71
N GLY A 2 -10.28 -23.39 11.82
CA GLY A 2 -10.87 -22.67 10.67
C GLY A 2 -10.93 -21.17 10.88
N ALA A 3 -11.91 -20.52 10.24
CA ALA A 3 -12.14 -19.08 10.39
C ALA A 3 -12.72 -18.75 11.78
N HIS A 4 -12.10 -17.78 12.48
CA HIS A 4 -12.53 -17.36 13.81
C HIS A 4 -12.75 -15.83 13.95
N ILE A 5 -12.32 -15.03 12.97
CA ILE A 5 -12.39 -13.56 13.02
C ILE A 5 -13.35 -13.06 11.94
N ILE A 6 -14.27 -12.18 12.32
CA ILE A 6 -15.19 -11.51 11.42
C ILE A 6 -14.78 -10.04 11.34
N VAL A 7 -14.38 -9.59 10.17
CA VAL A 7 -14.02 -8.18 9.91
C VAL A 7 -15.21 -7.40 9.37
N GLY A 8 -15.29 -6.09 9.65
CA GLY A 8 -16.31 -5.22 9.05
C GLY A 8 -17.74 -5.44 9.57
N PHE A 9 -17.86 -5.75 10.87
CA PHE A 9 -19.16 -5.82 11.56
C PHE A 9 -19.93 -4.49 11.41
N ASP A 10 -21.25 -4.55 11.20
CA ASP A 10 -22.13 -3.38 11.02
C ASP A 10 -21.85 -2.50 9.77
N ARG A 11 -20.99 -2.93 8.83
CA ARG A 11 -20.64 -2.17 7.59
C ARG A 11 -20.94 -2.92 6.29
N GLY A 12 -22.02 -3.70 6.28
CA GLY A 12 -22.45 -4.46 5.09
C GLY A 12 -21.78 -5.83 4.94
N ASN A 13 -21.12 -6.34 5.98
CA ASN A 13 -20.70 -7.74 6.00
C ASN A 13 -21.94 -8.65 6.12
N PRO A 14 -22.21 -9.54 5.14
CA PRO A 14 -23.37 -10.43 5.18
C PRO A 14 -23.37 -11.41 6.37
N LEU A 15 -22.20 -11.65 6.98
CA LEU A 15 -22.09 -12.50 8.16
C LEU A 15 -22.77 -11.90 9.40
N ASP A 16 -23.00 -10.58 9.44
CA ASP A 16 -23.66 -9.93 10.58
C ASP A 16 -25.05 -10.52 10.83
N GLN A 17 -25.92 -10.56 9.81
CA GLN A 17 -27.26 -11.13 9.93
C GLN A 17 -27.23 -12.62 10.30
N ILE A 18 -26.28 -13.36 9.77
CA ILE A 18 -26.14 -14.80 10.04
C ILE A 18 -25.75 -15.01 11.51
N VAL A 19 -24.76 -14.27 11.99
CA VAL A 19 -24.20 -14.40 13.34
C VAL A 19 -25.15 -13.86 14.40
N ARG A 20 -25.73 -12.67 14.21
CA ARG A 20 -26.60 -12.05 15.22
C ARG A 20 -28.03 -12.57 15.19
N SER A 21 -28.60 -12.82 14.02
CA SER A 21 -30.03 -13.15 13.88
C SER A 21 -30.28 -14.64 13.63
N GLN A 22 -29.75 -15.20 12.56
CA GLN A 22 -30.14 -16.56 12.14
C GLN A 22 -29.62 -17.63 13.10
N LEU A 23 -28.34 -17.55 13.46
CA LEU A 23 -27.66 -18.56 14.28
C LEU A 23 -27.42 -18.10 15.73
N ALA A 24 -27.57 -16.79 16.01
CA ALA A 24 -27.37 -16.20 17.32
C ALA A 24 -26.05 -16.64 17.99
N LEU A 25 -24.95 -16.64 17.22
CA LEU A 25 -23.64 -17.07 17.69
C LEU A 25 -23.04 -16.03 18.65
N GLN A 26 -22.43 -16.52 19.72
CA GLN A 26 -21.67 -15.68 20.63
C GLN A 26 -20.47 -15.09 19.90
N HIS A 27 -20.35 -13.78 19.95
CA HIS A 27 -19.25 -13.03 19.38
C HIS A 27 -18.82 -11.95 20.37
N HIS A 28 -17.55 -11.59 20.32
CA HIS A 28 -16.95 -10.61 21.20
C HIS A 28 -16.08 -9.68 20.38
N LEU A 29 -16.01 -8.42 20.79
CA LEU A 29 -15.07 -7.48 20.21
C LEU A 29 -13.65 -7.90 20.58
N LEU A 30 -12.77 -7.94 19.57
CA LEU A 30 -11.34 -8.13 19.82
C LEU A 30 -10.79 -6.83 20.44
N ARG A 31 -10.14 -6.96 21.60
CA ARG A 31 -9.45 -5.83 22.24
C ARG A 31 -8.08 -5.69 21.61
N ASP A 32 -7.66 -4.45 21.42
CA ASP A 32 -6.38 -4.09 20.81
C ASP A 32 -5.21 -4.16 21.81
N ILE A 33 -5.19 -5.21 22.64
CA ILE A 33 -4.17 -5.36 23.69
C ILE A 33 -3.33 -6.58 23.30
N SER A 34 -2.25 -6.34 22.58
CA SER A 34 -1.25 -7.35 22.23
C SER A 34 0.11 -6.96 22.75
N THR A 35 0.47 -7.41 23.95
CA THR A 35 1.84 -7.28 24.46
C THR A 35 2.75 -8.23 23.68
N ILE A 36 3.79 -7.70 23.07
CA ILE A 36 4.82 -8.48 22.39
C ILE A 36 5.87 -8.94 23.41
N TYR A 37 6.36 -10.17 23.25
CA TYR A 37 7.41 -10.75 24.07
C TYR A 37 8.60 -11.14 23.19
N ASP A 38 9.81 -10.85 23.65
CA ASP A 38 11.03 -11.25 22.98
C ASP A 38 11.32 -12.75 23.18
N VAL A 39 12.36 -13.28 22.53
CA VAL A 39 12.77 -14.69 22.55
C VAL A 39 13.10 -15.21 23.94
N ASP A 40 13.44 -14.32 24.87
CA ASP A 40 13.70 -14.62 26.28
C ASP A 40 12.41 -14.60 27.13
N GLY A 41 11.27 -14.25 26.54
CA GLY A 41 9.98 -14.12 27.19
C GLY A 41 9.79 -12.81 27.95
N SER A 42 10.72 -11.85 27.83
CA SER A 42 10.56 -10.51 28.40
C SER A 42 9.57 -9.69 27.56
N PRO A 43 8.72 -8.85 28.19
CA PRO A 43 7.83 -7.97 27.44
C PRO A 43 8.66 -6.88 26.73
N VAL A 44 8.32 -6.60 25.48
CA VAL A 44 8.90 -5.50 24.72
C VAL A 44 8.39 -4.17 25.28
N ASP A 45 9.26 -3.15 25.30
CA ASP A 45 8.90 -1.79 25.73
C ASP A 45 7.88 -1.15 24.77
N GLU A 46 6.86 -0.48 25.33
CA GLU A 46 5.76 0.10 24.55
C GLU A 46 6.23 1.20 23.58
N VAL A 47 7.29 1.94 23.92
CA VAL A 47 7.85 2.98 23.04
C VAL A 47 8.56 2.35 21.85
N GLN A 48 9.27 1.25 22.11
CA GLN A 48 9.93 0.48 21.05
C GLN A 48 8.90 -0.17 20.12
N ASP A 49 7.87 -0.81 20.67
CA ASP A 49 6.79 -1.43 19.88
C ASP A 49 6.09 -0.40 18.98
N ALA A 50 5.69 0.75 19.53
CA ALA A 50 5.07 1.83 18.76
C ALA A 50 6.00 2.42 17.68
N MET A 51 7.31 2.49 17.94
CA MET A 51 8.29 2.94 16.97
C MET A 51 8.41 1.96 15.80
N ASP A 52 8.49 0.67 16.10
CA ASP A 52 8.61 -0.40 15.11
C ASP A 52 7.33 -0.52 14.26
N GLU A 53 6.15 -0.41 14.88
CA GLU A 53 4.86 -0.38 14.16
C GLU A 53 4.80 0.80 13.17
N LYS A 54 5.25 1.98 13.59
CA LYS A 54 5.29 3.15 12.72
C LYS A 54 6.24 2.96 11.54
N LEU A 55 7.41 2.37 11.78
CA LEU A 55 8.37 2.06 10.72
C LEU A 55 7.79 1.04 9.74
N TYR A 56 7.14 0.00 10.25
CA TYR A 56 6.45 -1.02 9.44
C TYR A 56 5.42 -0.38 8.51
N ASN A 57 4.53 0.47 9.04
CA ASN A 57 3.51 1.16 8.26
C ASN A 57 4.11 2.07 7.19
N GLN A 58 5.19 2.81 7.51
CA GLN A 58 5.89 3.65 6.54
C GLN A 58 6.47 2.85 5.37
N VAL A 59 7.09 1.71 5.66
CA VAL A 59 7.64 0.82 4.61
C VAL A 59 6.51 0.22 3.76
N LEU A 60 5.42 -0.21 4.40
CA LEU A 60 4.26 -0.75 3.70
C LEU A 60 3.67 0.27 2.72
N ASP A 61 3.43 1.51 3.16
CA ASP A 61 2.92 2.59 2.31
C ASP A 61 3.87 2.90 1.16
N GLY A 62 5.18 2.98 1.44
CA GLY A 62 6.21 3.16 0.43
C GLY A 62 6.20 2.04 -0.61
N SER A 63 6.06 0.78 -0.19
CA SER A 63 6.00 -0.37 -1.08
C SER A 63 4.79 -0.34 -2.03
N GLY A 64 3.67 0.25 -1.58
CA GLY A 64 2.48 0.44 -2.39
C GLY A 64 2.73 1.27 -3.65
N THR A 65 3.63 2.24 -3.58
CA THR A 65 3.98 3.09 -4.74
C THR A 65 4.63 2.29 -5.88
N TYR A 66 5.43 1.27 -5.56
CA TYR A 66 6.09 0.41 -6.55
C TYR A 66 5.15 -0.59 -7.22
N ARG A 67 3.97 -0.85 -6.63
CA ARG A 67 2.95 -1.72 -7.25
C ARG A 67 2.33 -1.08 -8.49
N HIS A 68 2.26 0.25 -8.52
CA HIS A 68 1.80 0.99 -9.70
C HIS A 68 3.00 1.20 -10.62
N LYS A 69 3.16 0.35 -11.65
CA LYS A 69 4.16 0.59 -12.69
C LYS A 69 3.89 1.97 -13.30
N SER A 70 4.75 2.95 -13.02
CA SER A 70 4.76 4.17 -13.80
C SER A 70 4.99 3.76 -15.26
N VAL A 71 4.02 4.07 -16.12
CA VAL A 71 4.24 3.99 -17.56
C VAL A 71 5.33 5.01 -17.83
N ILE A 72 6.57 4.54 -18.00
CA ILE A 72 7.64 5.37 -18.52
C ILE A 72 7.20 5.70 -19.94
N LEU A 73 6.57 6.87 -20.10
CA LEU A 73 6.31 7.41 -21.42
C LEU A 73 7.68 7.51 -22.08
N PRO A 74 7.91 6.87 -23.24
CA PRO A 74 9.15 7.09 -23.96
C PRO A 74 9.23 8.59 -24.25
N THR A 75 10.15 9.28 -23.58
CA THR A 75 10.47 10.66 -23.92
C THR A 75 10.84 10.66 -25.39
N ALA A 76 10.16 11.45 -26.20
CA ALA A 76 10.50 11.61 -27.61
C ALA A 76 11.98 12.03 -27.68
N GLN A 77 12.82 11.09 -28.09
CA GLN A 77 14.23 11.34 -28.27
C GLN A 77 14.39 11.95 -29.65
N GLY A 78 14.92 13.18 -29.71
CA GLY A 78 15.29 13.81 -30.98
C GLY A 78 16.26 12.92 -31.75
N ASP A 79 16.29 13.08 -33.08
CA ASP A 79 17.18 12.30 -33.95
C ASP A 79 18.65 12.54 -33.56
N ARG A 80 19.28 11.50 -33.01
CA ARG A 80 20.66 11.56 -32.51
C ARG A 80 21.65 11.91 -33.61
N GLU A 81 21.39 11.50 -34.86
CA GLU A 81 22.29 11.79 -35.97
C GLU A 81 22.29 13.29 -36.33
N MET A 82 21.12 13.95 -36.24
CA MET A 82 21.05 15.40 -36.42
C MET A 82 21.68 16.17 -35.26
N ILE A 83 21.51 15.69 -34.02
CA ILE A 83 22.10 16.31 -32.82
C ILE A 83 23.63 16.21 -32.86
N ASP A 84 24.17 15.03 -33.14
CA ASP A 84 25.62 14.79 -33.17
C ASP A 84 26.30 15.47 -34.36
N SER A 85 25.57 15.71 -35.45
CA SER A 85 26.09 16.41 -36.64
C SER A 85 25.98 17.94 -36.56
N GLY A 86 25.37 18.50 -35.51
CA GLY A 86 25.25 19.94 -35.30
C GLY A 86 24.54 20.69 -36.44
N ARG A 87 23.62 20.02 -37.14
CA ARG A 87 22.84 20.61 -38.23
C ARG A 87 21.51 21.13 -37.70
N ASP A 88 21.23 22.42 -37.90
CA ASP A 88 19.90 22.97 -37.68
C ASP A 88 18.90 22.35 -38.68
N SER A 89 17.74 21.94 -38.18
CA SER A 89 16.65 21.42 -39.00
C SER A 89 16.12 22.53 -39.91
N SER A 90 16.24 22.36 -41.23
CA SER A 90 15.75 23.32 -42.23
C SER A 90 14.21 23.32 -42.39
N VAL A 91 13.48 22.71 -41.47
CA VAL A 91 12.02 22.69 -41.43
C VAL A 91 11.58 23.63 -40.32
N ASP A 92 11.56 24.92 -40.63
CA ASP A 92 10.77 25.90 -39.89
C ASP A 92 9.30 25.67 -40.26
N ASP A 93 8.63 24.82 -39.50
CA ASP A 93 7.18 24.92 -39.34
C ASP A 93 6.89 24.77 -37.85
N GLY A 94 6.83 25.93 -37.20
CA GLY A 94 6.71 26.07 -35.76
C GLY A 94 5.46 25.41 -35.20
N LEU A 95 5.61 24.18 -34.73
CA LEU A 95 4.77 23.61 -33.67
C LEU A 95 5.66 23.26 -32.48
N THR A 96 5.90 24.27 -31.65
CA THR A 96 6.32 24.05 -30.27
C THR A 96 5.21 23.32 -29.53
N VAL A 97 5.57 22.16 -28.97
CA VAL A 97 4.70 21.28 -28.18
C VAL A 97 3.96 22.09 -27.11
N LYS A 98 2.64 21.89 -27.02
CA LYS A 98 1.78 22.40 -25.93
C LYS A 98 1.76 21.44 -24.75
#